data_AF-A0A2R6CH34-F1
#
_entry.id   AF-A0A2R6CH34-F1
#
_cell.length_a   1.000
_cell.length_b   1.000
_cell.length_c   1.000
_cell.angle_alpha   90.00
_cell.angle_beta   90.00
_cell.angle_gamma   90.00
#
_symmetry.space_group_name_H-M   'P 1'
#
loop_
_entity.id
_entity.type
_entity.pdbx_description
1 polymer ?
#
loop_
_entity_poly.entity_id
_entity_poly.type
_entity_poly.pdbx_seq_one_letter_code
_entity_poly.pdbx_strand_id
1 'polypeptide(L)'
;LIEGSGWVFYNAQFVDVEFSAGGQSESANYVTGGAANLDVPAIVYHLIPVVLLVLAGIVVARQAGAVEIGEGAMAGATLVAGVAVLALVGSFVFTISQSAFGSTVETGPPLVQSLLFVGVGYPVVLGAVGGAIGSQL
;
A
#
# COMPACT_ATOMS: atom_id res chain seq x y z
N LEU A 1 -2.94 -10.93 15.07
CA LEU A 1 -4.17 -10.17 14.70
C LEU A 1 -3.80 -8.90 13.93
N ILE A 2 -2.74 -8.19 14.32
CA ILE A 2 -2.28 -6.97 13.64
C ILE A 2 -1.66 -7.24 12.26
N GLU A 3 -0.99 -8.38 12.12
CA GLU A 3 -0.29 -8.82 10.91
C GLU A 3 -1.29 -9.09 9.78
N GLY A 4 -2.38 -9.81 10.09
CA GLY A 4 -3.45 -10.09 9.13
C GLY A 4 -4.13 -8.83 8.60
N SER A 5 -4.33 -7.81 9.44
CA SER A 5 -4.83 -6.50 8.99
C SER A 5 -3.82 -5.78 8.09
N GLY A 6 -2.53 -5.87 8.42
CA GLY A 6 -1.44 -5.39 7.57
C GLY A 6 -1.47 -6.08 6.20
N TRP A 7 -1.57 -7.39 6.16
CA TRP A 7 -1.66 -8.18 4.93
C TRP A 7 -2.83 -7.77 4.05
N VAL A 8 -4.01 -7.49 4.62
CA VAL A 8 -5.15 -6.96 3.87
C VAL A 8 -4.85 -5.58 3.28
N PHE A 9 -4.18 -4.70 4.03
CA PHE A 9 -3.77 -3.38 3.54
C PHE A 9 -2.78 -3.44 2.35
N TYR A 10 -1.81 -4.35 2.39
CA TYR A 10 -0.88 -4.58 1.27
C TYR A 10 -1.58 -5.22 0.07
N ASN A 11 -2.42 -6.23 0.30
CA ASN A 11 -3.20 -6.90 -0.75
C ASN A 11 -4.18 -5.96 -1.46
N ALA A 12 -4.78 -5.02 -0.73
CA ALA A 12 -5.64 -3.97 -1.29
C ALA A 12 -4.91 -3.10 -2.33
N GLN A 13 -3.57 -3.04 -2.26
CA GLN A 13 -2.69 -2.31 -3.17
C GLN A 13 -1.89 -3.27 -4.07
N PHE A 14 -2.38 -4.51 -4.25
CA PHE A 14 -1.81 -5.53 -5.13
C PHE A 14 -0.39 -5.97 -4.76
N VAL A 15 -0.06 -5.92 -3.47
CA VAL A 15 1.14 -6.56 -2.93
C VAL A 15 0.72 -7.84 -2.24
N ASP A 16 1.00 -8.97 -2.89
CA ASP A 16 0.67 -10.29 -2.37
C ASP A 16 1.52 -10.62 -1.16
N VAL A 17 0.95 -11.38 -0.21
CA VAL A 17 1.70 -11.89 0.93
C VAL A 17 2.51 -13.09 0.47
N GLU A 18 3.81 -13.06 0.71
CA GLU A 18 4.72 -14.15 0.40
C GLU A 18 4.87 -15.06 1.63
N PHE A 19 4.74 -16.36 1.40
CA PHE A 19 5.09 -17.43 2.30
C PHE A 19 6.38 -18.07 1.79
N SER A 20 7.43 -18.10 2.60
CA SER A 20 8.73 -18.67 2.25
C SER A 20 9.16 -19.72 3.28
N ALA A 21 9.46 -20.93 2.82
CA ALA A 21 9.91 -22.04 3.66
C ALA A 21 10.86 -22.96 2.89
N GLY A 22 12.04 -23.26 3.47
CA GLY A 22 12.97 -24.24 2.89
C GLY A 22 13.46 -23.92 1.48
N GLY A 23 13.49 -22.64 1.10
CA GLY A 23 13.92 -22.18 -0.24
C GLY A 23 12.81 -22.20 -1.30
N GLN A 24 11.58 -22.53 -0.94
CA GLN A 24 10.40 -22.38 -1.79
C GLN A 24 9.58 -21.18 -1.32
N SER A 25 8.99 -20.44 -2.25
CA SER A 25 8.05 -19.37 -1.95
C SER A 25 6.73 -19.51 -2.71
N GLU A 26 5.64 -19.17 -2.03
CA GLU A 26 4.29 -19.05 -2.60
C GLU A 26 3.71 -17.69 -2.22
N SER A 27 2.87 -17.11 -3.08
CA SER A 27 2.25 -15.82 -2.83
C SER A 27 0.73 -15.90 -2.91
N ALA A 28 0.05 -15.16 -2.04
CA ALA A 28 -1.41 -15.13 -2.03
C ALA A 28 -1.95 -13.72 -1.77
N ASN A 29 -2.98 -13.37 -2.54
CA ASN A 29 -3.79 -12.19 -2.28
C ASN A 29 -5.05 -12.57 -1.49
N TYR A 30 -5.13 -12.16 -0.23
CA TYR A 30 -6.28 -12.49 0.62
C TYR A 30 -7.52 -11.66 0.29
N VAL A 31 -7.38 -10.55 -0.45
CA VAL A 31 -8.52 -9.70 -0.85
C VAL A 31 -9.21 -10.25 -2.11
N THR A 32 -8.44 -10.69 -3.11
CA THR A 32 -8.97 -11.16 -4.40
C THR A 32 -8.94 -12.67 -4.58
N GLY A 33 -8.05 -13.38 -3.88
CA GLY A 33 -7.83 -14.82 -4.03
C GLY A 33 -8.85 -15.70 -3.31
N GLY A 34 -9.89 -15.13 -2.69
CA GLY A 34 -10.98 -15.88 -2.03
C GLY A 34 -10.57 -16.64 -0.76
N ALA A 35 -9.32 -16.52 -0.32
CA ALA A 35 -8.79 -17.18 0.86
C ALA A 35 -9.23 -16.54 2.19
N ALA A 36 -9.66 -15.27 2.16
CA ALA A 36 -10.29 -14.62 3.31
C ALA A 36 -11.81 -14.58 3.16
N ASN A 37 -12.52 -14.95 4.23
CA ASN A 37 -13.96 -14.74 4.35
C ASN A 37 -14.23 -13.26 4.66
N LEU A 38 -14.16 -12.40 3.65
CA LEU A 38 -14.43 -10.98 3.80
C LEU A 38 -15.93 -10.71 3.72
N ASP A 39 -16.45 -9.96 4.69
CA ASP A 39 -17.87 -9.55 4.72
C ASP A 39 -18.22 -8.52 3.64
N VAL A 40 -17.20 -7.80 3.15
CA VAL A 40 -17.32 -6.72 2.18
C VAL A 40 -16.74 -7.16 0.83
N PRO A 41 -17.31 -6.74 -0.32
CA PRO A 41 -16.74 -7.07 -1.63
C PRO A 41 -15.29 -6.60 -1.79
N ALA A 42 -14.43 -7.44 -2.39
CA ALA A 42 -13.02 -7.17 -2.63
C ALA A 42 -12.75 -5.80 -3.27
N ILE A 43 -13.60 -5.37 -4.21
CA ILE A 43 -13.48 -4.07 -4.87
C ILE A 43 -13.47 -2.89 -3.89
N VAL A 44 -14.21 -2.99 -2.79
CA VAL A 44 -14.26 -1.92 -1.78
C VAL A 44 -12.90 -1.77 -1.11
N TYR A 45 -12.23 -2.88 -0.78
CA TYR A 45 -10.89 -2.86 -0.20
C TYR A 45 -9.87 -2.18 -1.12
N HIS A 46 -9.94 -2.45 -2.43
CA HIS A 46 -9.06 -1.78 -3.41
C HIS A 46 -9.36 -0.30 -3.58
N LEU A 47 -10.62 0.13 -3.40
CA LEU A 47 -11.00 1.53 -3.51
C LEU A 47 -10.58 2.37 -2.30
N ILE A 48 -10.46 1.78 -1.11
CA ILE A 48 -10.03 2.50 0.10
C ILE A 48 -8.68 3.23 -0.10
N PRO A 49 -7.57 2.57 -0.48
CA PRO A 49 -6.30 3.26 -0.68
C PRO A 49 -6.38 4.28 -1.81
N VAL A 50 -7.17 4.01 -2.87
CA VAL A 50 -7.37 4.93 -3.99
C VAL A 50 -7.99 6.24 -3.51
N VAL A 51 -9.12 6.16 -2.80
CA VAL A 51 -9.83 7.34 -2.30
C VAL A 51 -8.98 8.10 -1.28
N LEU A 52 -8.33 7.40 -0.34
CA LEU A 52 -7.51 8.05 0.69
C LEU A 52 -6.32 8.80 0.09
N LEU A 53 -5.61 8.22 -0.88
CA LEU A 53 -4.45 8.88 -1.51
C LEU A 53 -4.88 10.08 -2.36
N VAL A 54 -6.00 9.98 -3.08
CA VAL A 54 -6.55 11.12 -3.84
C VAL A 54 -6.97 12.25 -2.89
N LEU A 55 -7.70 11.95 -1.82
CA LEU A 55 -8.11 12.95 -0.84
C LEU A 55 -6.90 13.60 -0.14
N ALA A 56 -5.89 12.80 0.22
CA ALA A 56 -4.65 13.33 0.79
C ALA A 56 -3.93 14.25 -0.21
N GLY A 57 -3.88 13.88 -1.50
CA GLY A 57 -3.29 14.70 -2.55
C GLY A 57 -3.99 16.05 -2.68
N ILE A 58 -5.34 16.06 -2.67
CA ILE A 58 -6.14 17.29 -2.65
C ILE A 58 -5.74 18.17 -1.47
N VAL A 59 -5.69 17.58 -0.27
CA VAL A 59 -5.37 18.30 0.97
C VAL A 59 -3.96 18.92 0.92
N VAL A 60 -2.97 18.19 0.39
CA VAL A 60 -1.59 18.69 0.27
C VAL A 60 -1.50 19.82 -0.74
N ALA A 61 -2.11 19.70 -1.92
CA ALA A 61 -2.09 20.76 -2.93
C ALA A 61 -2.74 22.06 -2.43
N ARG A 62 -3.86 21.95 -1.69
CA ARG A 62 -4.53 23.11 -1.10
C ARG A 62 -3.72 23.77 0.00
N GLN A 63 -3.04 22.99 0.84
CA GLN A 63 -2.13 23.53 1.86
C GLN A 63 -0.89 24.19 1.25
N ALA A 64 -0.41 23.67 0.12
CA ALA A 64 0.68 24.27 -0.64
C ALA A 64 0.27 25.55 -1.40
N GLY A 65 -1.03 25.86 -1.47
CA GLY A 65 -1.54 26.99 -2.23
C GLY A 65 -1.32 26.86 -3.74
N ALA A 66 -1.26 25.63 -4.26
CA ALA A 66 -1.05 25.39 -5.68
C ALA A 66 -2.24 25.90 -6.50
N VAL A 67 -1.95 26.69 -7.54
CA VAL A 67 -2.97 27.29 -8.42
C VAL A 67 -2.94 26.67 -9.81
N GLU A 68 -1.78 26.16 -10.22
CA GLU A 68 -1.65 25.43 -11.48
C GLU A 68 -1.84 23.91 -11.30
N ILE A 69 -2.29 23.23 -12.35
CA ILE A 69 -2.47 21.77 -12.36
C ILE A 69 -1.12 21.06 -12.10
N GLY A 70 -0.05 21.55 -12.73
CA GLY A 70 1.30 20.98 -12.59
C GLY A 70 1.82 21.11 -11.16
N GLU A 71 1.67 22.29 -10.56
CA GLU A 71 2.05 22.54 -9.16
C GLU A 71 1.27 21.64 -8.20
N GLY A 72 -0.05 21.52 -8.41
CA GLY A 72 -0.91 20.65 -7.61
C GLY A 72 -0.47 19.19 -7.68
N ALA A 73 -0.22 18.68 -8.90
CA ALA A 73 0.26 17.32 -9.10
C ALA A 73 1.61 17.06 -8.42
N MET A 74 2.55 17.99 -8.54
CA MET A 74 3.86 17.89 -7.86
C MET A 74 3.71 17.91 -6.33
N ALA A 75 2.87 18.79 -5.80
CA ALA A 75 2.59 18.85 -4.37
C ALA A 75 1.99 17.54 -3.87
N GLY A 76 0.97 17.00 -4.55
CA GLY A 76 0.35 15.72 -4.20
C GLY A 76 1.31 14.53 -4.27
N ALA A 77 2.23 14.51 -5.24
CA ALA A 77 3.25 13.46 -5.35
C ALA A 77 4.23 13.41 -4.16
N THR A 78 4.34 14.49 -3.38
CA THR A 78 5.21 14.50 -2.18
C THR A 78 4.76 13.51 -1.09
N LEU A 79 3.51 13.02 -1.14
CA LEU A 79 3.01 11.97 -0.24
C LEU A 79 3.88 10.72 -0.23
N VAL A 80 4.54 10.43 -1.35
CA VAL A 80 5.48 9.31 -1.50
C VAL A 80 6.54 9.30 -0.41
N ALA A 81 7.05 10.46 0.01
CA ALA A 81 8.09 10.52 1.02
C ALA A 81 7.61 9.91 2.35
N GLY A 82 6.38 10.23 2.77
CA GLY A 82 5.79 9.67 3.99
C GLY A 82 5.35 8.22 3.81
N VAL A 83 4.65 7.94 2.71
CA VAL A 83 4.07 6.61 2.48
C VAL A 83 5.15 5.55 2.21
N ALA A 84 6.26 5.91 1.55
CA ALA A 84 7.39 4.99 1.35
C ALA A 84 8.02 4.54 2.68
N VAL A 85 8.16 5.46 3.65
CA VAL A 85 8.67 5.12 4.99
C VAL A 85 7.69 4.18 5.71
N LEU A 86 6.38 4.46 5.63
CA LEU A 86 5.36 3.59 6.21
C LEU A 86 5.32 2.21 5.53
N ALA A 87 5.47 2.15 4.20
CA ALA A 87 5.51 0.91 3.44
C ALA A 87 6.75 0.07 3.78
N LEU A 88 7.90 0.73 3.99
CA LEU A 88 9.12 0.09 4.45
C LEU A 88 8.91 -0.53 5.84
N VAL A 89 8.51 0.28 6.81
CA VAL A 89 8.31 -0.16 8.20
C VAL A 89 7.24 -1.25 8.27
N GLY A 90 6.12 -1.07 7.57
CA GLY A 90 5.03 -2.04 7.53
C GLY A 90 5.45 -3.41 6.98
N SER A 91 6.34 -3.46 5.98
CA SER A 91 6.83 -4.73 5.43
C SER A 91 7.55 -5.57 6.48
N PHE A 92 8.25 -4.93 7.43
CA PHE A 92 8.88 -5.63 8.55
C PHE A 92 7.91 -5.91 9.70
N VAL A 93 7.08 -4.93 10.07
CA VAL A 93 6.15 -5.04 11.19
C VAL A 93 5.09 -6.13 10.96
N PHE A 94 4.69 -6.35 9.71
CA PHE A 94 3.68 -7.35 9.36
C PHE A 94 4.30 -8.65 8.82
N THR A 95 5.61 -8.84 8.96
CA THR A 95 6.24 -10.13 8.66
C THR A 95 6.29 -10.98 9.92
N ILE A 96 5.82 -12.21 9.80
CA ILE A 96 5.90 -13.23 10.85
C ILE A 96 7.01 -14.20 10.47
N SER A 97 7.97 -14.40 11.37
CA SER A 97 9.02 -15.41 11.23
C SER A 97 8.85 -16.49 12.30
N GLN A 98 8.71 -17.74 11.89
CA GLN A 98 8.60 -18.89 12.78
C GLN A 98 9.64 -19.94 12.41
N SER A 99 10.44 -20.39 13.38
CA SER A 99 11.38 -21.48 13.18
C SER A 99 10.80 -22.78 13.73
N ALA A 100 10.71 -23.80 12.89
CA ALA A 100 10.25 -25.14 13.27
C ALA A 100 11.06 -26.21 12.54
N PHE A 101 11.44 -27.28 13.26
CA PHE A 101 12.16 -28.43 12.69
C PHE A 101 13.43 -28.07 11.88
N GLY A 102 14.16 -27.02 12.29
CA GLY A 102 15.39 -26.59 11.62
C GLY A 102 15.19 -25.77 10.34
N SER A 103 13.94 -25.42 10.01
CA SER A 103 13.59 -24.51 8.90
C SER A 103 12.96 -23.23 9.44
N THR A 104 13.31 -22.09 8.84
CA THR A 104 12.67 -20.81 9.10
C THR A 104 11.57 -20.59 8.06
N VAL A 105 10.37 -20.31 8.54
CA VAL A 105 9.22 -19.93 7.74
C VAL A 105 8.99 -18.44 7.92
N GLU A 106 9.00 -17.70 6.83
CA GLU A 106 8.68 -16.28 6.81
C GLU A 106 7.36 -16.06 6.07
N THR A 107 6.50 -15.23 6.61
CA THR A 107 5.21 -14.91 6.00
C THR A 107 4.93 -13.42 6.15
N GLY A 108 4.89 -12.69 5.05
CA GLY A 108 4.67 -11.25 5.08
C GLY A 108 4.72 -10.59 3.71
N PRO A 109 4.49 -9.26 3.65
CA PRO A 109 4.59 -8.50 2.41
C PRO A 109 6.04 -8.44 1.92
N PRO A 110 6.35 -8.84 0.68
CA PRO A 110 7.70 -8.77 0.15
C PRO A 110 8.15 -7.30 0.02
N LEU A 111 9.36 -7.02 0.51
CA LEU A 111 9.89 -5.64 0.65
C LEU A 111 9.88 -4.86 -0.67
N VAL A 112 10.34 -5.48 -1.76
CA VAL A 112 10.48 -4.80 -3.06
C VAL A 112 9.10 -4.41 -3.62
N GLN A 113 8.14 -5.33 -3.61
CA GLN A 113 6.78 -5.04 -4.10
C GLN A 113 6.07 -4.03 -3.18
N SER A 114 6.27 -4.16 -1.87
CA SER A 114 5.79 -3.21 -0.85
C SER A 114 6.23 -1.79 -1.16
N LEU A 115 7.53 -1.57 -1.39
CA LEU A 115 8.04 -0.25 -1.74
C LEU A 115 7.54 0.21 -3.12
N LEU A 116 7.57 -0.67 -4.11
CA LEU A 116 7.24 -0.30 -5.49
C LEU A 116 5.78 0.10 -5.64
N PHE A 117 4.83 -0.66 -5.08
CA PHE A 117 3.41 -0.40 -5.24
C PHE A 117 2.88 0.48 -4.12
N VAL A 118 2.98 0.05 -2.86
CA VAL A 118 2.40 0.76 -1.71
C VAL A 118 3.19 2.02 -1.38
N GLY A 119 4.52 1.96 -1.44
CA GLY A 119 5.38 3.09 -1.07
C GLY A 119 5.48 4.18 -2.14
N VAL A 120 5.53 3.80 -3.41
CA VAL A 120 5.85 4.72 -4.52
C VAL A 120 4.75 4.76 -5.57
N GLY A 121 4.44 3.65 -6.23
CA GLY A 121 3.58 3.60 -7.41
C GLY A 121 2.19 4.19 -7.16
N TYR A 122 1.48 3.67 -6.17
CA TYR A 122 0.15 4.17 -5.80
C TYR A 122 0.21 5.63 -5.31
N PRO A 123 1.06 6.00 -4.33
CA PRO A 123 1.11 7.37 -3.84
C PRO A 123 1.55 8.41 -4.88
N VAL A 124 2.50 8.10 -5.77
CA VAL A 124 2.90 9.01 -6.86
C VAL A 124 1.68 9.33 -7.72
N VAL A 125 1.04 8.28 -8.26
CA VAL A 125 -0.01 8.44 -9.26
C VAL A 125 -1.26 9.07 -8.64
N LEU A 126 -1.74 8.49 -7.55
CA LEU A 126 -3.01 8.90 -6.95
C LEU A 126 -2.86 10.21 -6.16
N GLY A 127 -1.71 10.42 -5.52
CA GLY A 127 -1.37 11.69 -4.88
C GLY A 127 -1.30 12.81 -5.91
N ALA A 128 -0.64 12.59 -7.06
CA ALA A 128 -0.59 13.57 -8.14
C ALA A 128 -1.97 13.87 -8.74
N VAL A 129 -2.81 12.85 -8.98
CA VAL A 129 -4.20 13.04 -9.43
C VAL A 129 -5.00 13.86 -8.42
N GLY A 130 -4.91 13.51 -7.13
CA GLY A 130 -5.55 14.27 -6.06
C GLY A 130 -5.07 15.72 -6.01
N GLY A 131 -3.76 15.94 -6.13
CA GLY A 131 -3.20 17.28 -6.10
C GLY A 131 -3.61 18.15 -7.30
N ALA A 132 -3.67 17.57 -8.50
CA ALA A 132 -4.16 18.22 -9.72
C ALA A 132 -5.65 18.62 -9.64
N ILE A 133 -6.45 17.80 -8.95
CA ILE A 133 -7.85 18.14 -8.63
C ILE A 133 -7.89 19.27 -7.60
N GLY A 134 -7.05 19.18 -6.55
CA GLY A 134 -7.03 20.12 -5.44
C GLY A 134 -6.64 21.55 -5.81
N SER A 135 -5.82 21.75 -6.85
CA SER A 135 -5.48 23.10 -7.33
C SER A 135 -6.60 23.79 -8.13
N GLN A 136 -7.67 23.07 -8.46
CA GLN A 136 -8.83 23.60 -9.18
C GLN A 136 -10.09 23.77 -8.29
N LEU A 137 -9.97 23.50 -6.98
CA LEU A 137 -11.06 23.54 -5.98
C LEU A 137 -10.93 24.72 -5.01
#